data_AF-A0A1M6L483-F1
#
_entry.id   AF-A0A1M6L483-F1
#
_cell.length_a   1.000
_cell.length_b   1.000
_cell.length_c   1.000
_cell.angle_alpha   90.00
_cell.angle_beta   90.00
_cell.angle_gamma   90.00
#
_symmetry.space_group_name_H-M   'P 1'
#
loop_
_entity.id
_entity.type
_entity.pdbx_description
1 polymer ?
#
loop_
_entity_poly.entity_id
_entity_poly.type
_entity_poly.pdbx_seq_one_letter_code
_entity_poly.pdbx_strand_id
1 'polypeptide(L)'
;MVAIEYNKVKISVPESWDDITLGFYETFYTVKPETARERVALVAHICKTDANLLLGWPAEIFNRIVGYIGFLFEDNPAPPSPVVEVEGVKYVVPIEDELSLGAWVDADDAQKKEENVLSNILAIVCRPVGEEYNYKNNEARAAMFAALPVSKVLGVLAFFLHYKTVLDQRTAAYTKLAALVGQLPQNIKPLLSRGGGIKLSLIWPTLKYYVLIILLRYQLRKFLPSYSTVKTKTRQKTPSVS
;
A
#
# COMPACT_ATOMS: atom_id res chain seq x y z
N MET A 1 -26.28 -7.48 2.79
CA MET A 1 -26.48 -8.90 2.40
C MET A 1 -27.89 -9.10 1.89
N VAL A 2 -28.06 -9.86 0.81
CA VAL A 2 -29.36 -10.22 0.26
C VAL A 2 -29.58 -11.72 0.27
N ALA A 3 -30.80 -12.11 0.66
CA ALA A 3 -31.22 -13.50 0.66
C ALA A 3 -31.80 -13.88 -0.70
N ILE A 4 -31.26 -14.92 -1.33
CA ILE A 4 -31.82 -15.52 -2.55
C ILE A 4 -32.39 -16.89 -2.16
N GLU A 5 -33.64 -17.11 -2.52
CA GLU A 5 -34.35 -18.37 -2.25
C GLU A 5 -34.62 -19.14 -3.55
N TYR A 6 -34.22 -20.40 -3.59
CA TYR A 6 -34.58 -21.33 -4.66
C TYR A 6 -34.78 -22.73 -4.09
N ASN A 7 -35.85 -23.42 -4.51
CA ASN A 7 -36.21 -24.76 -4.01
C ASN A 7 -36.20 -24.89 -2.47
N LYS A 8 -36.73 -23.89 -1.76
CA LYS A 8 -36.76 -23.81 -0.28
C LYS A 8 -35.39 -23.71 0.40
N VAL A 9 -34.32 -23.54 -0.38
CA VAL A 9 -32.97 -23.26 0.12
C VAL A 9 -32.74 -21.76 0.03
N LYS A 10 -32.32 -21.15 1.14
CA LYS A 10 -31.97 -19.74 1.23
C LYS A 10 -30.45 -19.59 1.32
N ILE A 11 -29.88 -18.78 0.45
CA ILE A 11 -28.46 -18.40 0.48
C ILE A 11 -28.32 -16.91 0.81
N SER A 12 -27.28 -16.55 1.55
CA SER A 12 -26.94 -15.16 1.85
C SER A 12 -25.83 -14.72 0.90
N VAL A 13 -26.10 -13.67 0.12
CA VAL A 13 -25.16 -13.13 -0.87
C VAL A 13 -24.72 -11.74 -0.40
N PRO A 14 -23.41 -11.46 -0.32
CA PRO A 14 -22.92 -10.11 -0.05
C PRO A 14 -23.21 -9.20 -1.24
N GLU A 15 -23.63 -7.97 -0.97
CA GLU A 15 -23.89 -6.94 -2.00
C GLU A 15 -22.91 -5.76 -1.91
N SER A 16 -22.14 -5.69 -0.83
CA SER A 16 -21.21 -4.59 -0.59
C SER A 16 -19.99 -5.05 0.20
N TRP A 17 -18.95 -4.21 0.20
CA TRP A 17 -17.75 -4.39 1.02
C TRP A 17 -18.01 -4.32 2.53
N ASP A 18 -19.17 -3.81 2.97
CA ASP A 18 -19.59 -3.82 4.38
C ASP A 18 -20.00 -5.23 4.85
N ASP A 19 -20.44 -6.09 3.93
CA ASP A 19 -20.93 -7.44 4.26
C ASP A 19 -19.79 -8.47 4.46
N ILE A 20 -18.55 -8.09 4.15
CA ILE A 20 -17.39 -8.98 4.11
C ILE A 20 -16.36 -8.49 5.14
N THR A 21 -15.98 -9.36 6.06
CA THR A 21 -14.89 -9.10 7.01
C THR A 21 -13.53 -9.28 6.34
N LEU A 22 -12.53 -8.52 6.75
CA LEU A 22 -11.17 -8.58 6.18
C LEU A 22 -10.59 -9.99 6.28
N GLY A 23 -10.69 -10.65 7.44
CA GLY A 23 -10.18 -12.01 7.61
C GLY A 23 -10.88 -13.03 6.71
N PHE A 24 -12.13 -12.77 6.32
CA PHE A 24 -12.83 -13.63 5.35
C PHE A 24 -12.35 -13.36 3.93
N TYR A 25 -12.17 -12.08 3.56
CA TYR A 25 -11.59 -11.69 2.28
C TYR A 25 -10.20 -12.30 2.06
N GLU A 26 -9.39 -12.36 3.12
CA GLU A 26 -8.05 -12.95 3.10
C GLU A 26 -8.03 -14.44 2.71
N THR A 27 -9.14 -15.15 2.87
CA THR A 27 -9.22 -16.57 2.48
C THR A 27 -9.31 -16.79 0.97
N PHE A 28 -9.68 -15.77 0.18
CA PHE A 28 -9.95 -15.95 -1.24
C PHE A 28 -9.36 -14.88 -2.17
N TYR A 29 -8.81 -13.77 -1.67
CA TYR A 29 -8.29 -12.68 -2.51
C TYR A 29 -7.14 -13.08 -3.45
N THR A 30 -6.40 -14.15 -3.14
CA THR A 30 -5.32 -14.69 -3.99
C THR A 30 -5.79 -15.74 -4.98
N VAL A 31 -7.01 -16.27 -4.80
CA VAL A 31 -7.55 -17.38 -5.59
C VAL A 31 -7.93 -16.87 -6.98
N LYS A 32 -7.30 -17.45 -8.01
CA LYS A 32 -7.59 -17.17 -9.41
C LYS A 32 -8.23 -18.41 -10.05
N PRO A 33 -9.56 -18.46 -10.21
CA PRO A 33 -10.23 -19.62 -10.78
C PRO A 33 -9.98 -19.70 -12.29
N GLU A 34 -9.41 -20.81 -12.75
CA GLU A 34 -9.11 -21.07 -14.17
C GLU A 34 -10.28 -21.77 -14.86
N THR A 35 -10.98 -22.66 -14.14
CA THR A 35 -12.11 -23.42 -14.67
C THR A 35 -13.46 -22.87 -14.23
N ALA A 36 -14.51 -23.16 -15.00
CA ALA A 36 -15.89 -22.79 -14.63
C ALA A 36 -16.32 -23.41 -13.29
N ARG A 37 -15.84 -24.63 -12.96
CA ARG A 37 -16.13 -25.27 -11.68
C ARG A 37 -15.43 -24.57 -10.51
N GLU A 38 -14.19 -24.13 -10.68
CA GLU A 38 -13.50 -23.34 -9.67
C GLU A 38 -14.17 -21.99 -9.43
N ARG A 39 -14.71 -21.36 -10.48
CA ARG A 39 -15.51 -20.12 -10.31
C ARG A 39 -16.73 -20.36 -9.45
N VAL A 40 -17.45 -21.45 -9.68
CA VAL A 40 -18.59 -21.83 -8.84
C VAL A 40 -18.15 -22.12 -7.42
N ALA A 41 -17.03 -22.81 -7.22
CA ALA A 41 -16.47 -23.06 -5.89
C ALA A 41 -16.11 -21.77 -5.15
N LEU A 42 -15.51 -20.79 -5.84
CA LEU A 42 -15.20 -19.48 -5.27
C LEU A 42 -16.48 -18.72 -4.88
N VAL A 43 -17.48 -18.68 -5.76
CA VAL A 43 -18.78 -18.05 -5.46
C VAL A 43 -19.48 -18.74 -4.29
N ALA A 44 -19.42 -20.08 -4.23
CA ALA A 44 -19.96 -20.86 -3.13
C ALA A 44 -19.28 -20.51 -1.81
N HIS A 45 -17.95 -20.41 -1.82
CA HIS A 45 -17.16 -19.99 -0.66
C HIS A 45 -17.57 -18.61 -0.18
N ILE A 46 -17.64 -17.61 -1.07
CA ILE A 46 -18.06 -16.23 -0.76
C ILE A 46 -19.46 -16.19 -0.15
N CYS A 47 -20.40 -16.97 -0.70
CA CYS A 47 -21.78 -17.05 -0.20
C CYS A 47 -21.96 -18.01 1.00
N LYS A 48 -20.87 -18.62 1.49
CA LYS A 48 -20.86 -19.62 2.57
C LYS A 48 -21.87 -20.76 2.33
N THR A 49 -21.88 -21.29 1.11
CA THR A 49 -22.79 -22.36 0.66
C THR A 49 -22.02 -23.50 0.00
N ASP A 50 -22.69 -24.62 -0.28
CA ASP A 50 -22.11 -25.77 -0.98
C ASP A 50 -22.02 -25.52 -2.49
N ALA A 51 -20.85 -25.80 -3.07
CA ALA A 51 -20.60 -25.69 -4.50
C ALA A 51 -21.46 -26.68 -5.30
N ASN A 52 -21.71 -27.89 -4.80
CA ASN A 52 -22.56 -28.87 -5.49
C ASN A 52 -24.01 -28.40 -5.59
N LEU A 53 -24.47 -27.68 -4.57
CA LEU A 53 -25.79 -27.09 -4.55
C LEU A 53 -25.93 -26.01 -5.63
N LEU A 54 -24.96 -25.11 -5.76
CA LEU A 54 -24.95 -24.09 -6.82
C LEU A 54 -24.83 -24.70 -8.23
N LEU A 55 -24.07 -25.79 -8.40
CA LEU A 55 -23.98 -26.51 -9.68
C LEU A 55 -25.31 -27.15 -10.09
N GLY A 56 -26.18 -27.49 -9.14
CA GLY A 56 -27.52 -28.02 -9.40
C GLY A 56 -28.58 -26.95 -9.68
N TRP A 57 -28.26 -25.66 -9.54
CA TRP A 57 -29.20 -24.57 -9.75
C TRP A 57 -29.23 -24.10 -11.21
N PRO A 58 -30.35 -23.50 -11.68
CA PRO A 58 -30.42 -22.88 -12.99
C PRO A 58 -29.37 -21.78 -13.16
N ALA A 59 -28.78 -21.72 -14.36
CA ALA A 59 -27.76 -20.72 -14.70
C ALA A 59 -28.25 -19.27 -14.50
N GLU A 60 -29.55 -19.00 -14.69
CA GLU A 60 -30.14 -17.69 -14.45
C GLU A 60 -30.00 -17.22 -12.99
N ILE A 61 -30.21 -18.13 -12.03
CA ILE A 61 -30.08 -17.83 -10.60
C ILE A 61 -28.61 -17.62 -10.25
N PHE A 62 -27.73 -18.46 -10.80
CA PHE A 62 -26.29 -18.29 -10.63
C PHE A 62 -25.80 -16.94 -11.18
N ASN A 63 -26.23 -16.55 -12.38
CA ASN A 63 -25.88 -15.26 -12.97
C ASN A 63 -26.39 -14.09 -12.11
N ARG A 64 -27.55 -14.23 -11.47
CA ARG A 64 -28.06 -13.23 -10.53
C ARG A 64 -27.18 -13.12 -9.28
N ILE A 65 -26.74 -14.24 -8.70
CA ILE A 65 -25.77 -14.26 -7.58
C ILE A 65 -24.48 -13.55 -7.98
N VAL A 66 -23.91 -13.90 -9.14
CA VAL A 66 -22.69 -13.29 -9.65
C VAL A 66 -22.88 -11.78 -9.88
N GLY A 67 -24.06 -11.36 -10.34
CA GLY A 67 -24.41 -9.94 -10.48
C GLY A 67 -24.31 -9.16 -9.17
N TYR A 68 -24.76 -9.74 -8.05
CA TYR A 68 -24.62 -9.11 -6.73
C TYR A 68 -23.18 -9.06 -6.24
N ILE A 69 -22.36 -10.05 -6.60
CA ILE A 69 -20.95 -10.13 -6.18
C ILE A 69 -20.03 -9.31 -7.11
N GLY A 70 -20.57 -8.72 -8.18
CA GLY A 70 -19.82 -7.95 -9.18
C GLY A 70 -18.88 -6.90 -8.59
N PHE A 71 -19.30 -6.24 -7.49
CA PHE A 71 -18.52 -5.21 -6.80
C PHE A 71 -17.13 -5.67 -6.32
N LEU A 72 -16.92 -6.98 -6.10
CA LEU A 72 -15.61 -7.52 -5.70
C LEU A 72 -14.57 -7.46 -6.83
N PHE A 73 -15.03 -7.39 -8.07
CA PHE A 73 -14.19 -7.40 -9.27
C PHE A 73 -14.05 -6.01 -9.89
N GLU A 74 -14.73 -5.02 -9.34
CA GLU A 74 -14.59 -3.62 -9.74
C GLU A 74 -13.32 -3.01 -9.12
N ASP A 75 -12.81 -1.94 -9.75
CA ASP A 75 -11.68 -1.19 -9.20
C ASP A 75 -12.03 -0.63 -7.81
N ASN A 76 -11.04 -0.58 -6.91
CA ASN A 76 -11.24 -0.15 -5.53
C ASN A 76 -11.97 1.22 -5.47
N PRO A 77 -13.19 1.29 -4.89
CA PRO A 77 -13.97 2.52 -4.89
C PRO A 77 -13.45 3.58 -3.91
N ALA A 78 -12.58 3.21 -2.97
CA ALA A 78 -12.16 4.11 -1.91
C ALA A 78 -10.94 4.98 -2.31
N PRO A 79 -10.96 6.29 -2.02
CA PRO A 79 -9.77 7.12 -2.16
C PRO A 79 -8.67 6.68 -1.18
N PRO A 80 -7.39 6.80 -1.56
CA PRO A 80 -6.28 6.47 -0.68
C PRO A 80 -6.29 7.35 0.58
N SER A 81 -6.36 6.71 1.74
CA SER A 81 -6.36 7.35 3.06
C SER A 81 -5.42 6.58 4.00
N PRO A 82 -4.46 7.24 4.69
CA PRO A 82 -3.60 6.57 5.66
C PRO A 82 -4.27 6.35 7.02
N VAL A 83 -5.57 6.64 7.15
CA VAL A 83 -6.32 6.63 8.41
C VAL A 83 -7.46 5.62 8.35
N VAL A 84 -7.59 4.80 9.39
CA VAL A 84 -8.77 3.97 9.68
C VAL A 84 -9.37 4.43 11.00
N GLU A 85 -10.69 4.55 11.06
CA GLU A 85 -11.41 4.82 12.29
C GLU A 85 -12.16 3.57 12.73
N VAL A 86 -11.88 3.11 13.96
CA VAL A 86 -12.52 1.95 14.56
C VAL A 86 -13.00 2.33 15.94
N GLU A 87 -14.31 2.21 16.18
CA GLU A 87 -14.94 2.50 17.48
C GLU A 87 -14.58 3.90 18.04
N GLY A 88 -14.38 4.89 17.17
CA GLY A 88 -14.00 6.26 17.54
C GLY A 88 -12.50 6.46 17.80
N VAL A 89 -11.69 5.40 17.72
CA VAL A 89 -10.22 5.47 17.78
C VAL A 89 -9.66 5.57 16.36
N LYS A 90 -8.80 6.57 16.14
CA LYS A 90 -8.13 6.80 14.85
C LYS A 90 -6.80 6.06 14.82
N TYR A 91 -6.70 5.11 13.91
CA TYR A 91 -5.48 4.39 13.56
C TYR A 91 -4.86 5.04 12.33
N VAL A 92 -3.56 5.27 12.35
CA VAL A 92 -2.83 5.97 11.29
C VAL A 92 -1.60 5.16 10.90
N VAL A 93 -1.33 5.10 9.60
CA VAL A 93 -0.08 4.59 9.05
C VAL A 93 1.00 5.67 9.19
N PRO A 94 2.12 5.41 9.89
CA PRO A 94 3.25 6.32 9.92
C PRO A 94 3.92 6.36 8.54
N ILE A 95 4.00 7.54 7.92
CA ILE A 95 4.48 7.73 6.53
C ILE A 95 5.97 8.14 6.49
N GLU A 96 6.54 8.60 7.59
CA GLU A 96 7.94 9.05 7.70
C GLU A 96 8.71 8.14 8.66
N ASP A 97 10.01 7.88 8.37
CA ASP A 97 11.12 7.19 9.07
C ASP A 97 10.96 6.53 10.48
N GLU A 98 9.76 6.11 10.89
CA GLU A 98 9.38 5.71 12.25
C GLU A 98 8.91 4.25 12.33
N LEU A 99 9.19 3.44 11.31
CA LEU A 99 9.15 1.99 11.48
C LEU A 99 10.40 1.58 12.26
N SER A 100 10.20 1.27 13.53
CA SER A 100 11.24 0.66 14.36
C SER A 100 11.73 -0.65 13.72
N LEU A 101 12.96 -1.05 14.03
CA LEU A 101 13.51 -2.32 13.57
C LEU A 101 12.58 -3.50 13.96
N GLY A 102 11.99 -3.45 15.16
CA GLY A 102 11.02 -4.45 15.61
C GLY A 102 9.79 -4.52 14.72
N ALA A 103 9.22 -3.36 14.34
CA ALA A 103 8.08 -3.33 13.42
C ALA A 103 8.42 -3.87 12.03
N TRP A 104 9.65 -3.64 11.56
CA TRP A 104 10.14 -4.20 10.31
C TRP A 104 10.28 -5.72 10.34
N VAL A 105 10.90 -6.26 11.41
CA VAL A 105 11.07 -7.71 11.59
C VAL A 105 9.70 -8.39 11.66
N ASP A 106 8.79 -7.86 12.46
CA ASP A 106 7.45 -8.43 12.58
C ASP A 106 6.65 -8.35 11.28
N ALA A 107 6.82 -7.27 10.49
CA ALA A 107 6.15 -7.14 9.20
C ALA A 107 6.68 -8.15 8.18
N ASP A 108 7.99 -8.38 8.16
CA ASP A 108 8.63 -9.40 7.32
C ASP A 108 8.17 -10.81 7.71
N ASP A 109 8.07 -11.10 9.01
CA ASP A 109 7.56 -12.38 9.49
C ASP A 109 6.05 -12.55 9.25
N ALA A 110 5.26 -11.49 9.34
CA ALA A 110 3.85 -11.50 8.99
C ALA A 110 3.63 -11.80 7.51
N GLN A 111 4.50 -11.32 6.62
CA GLN A 111 4.41 -11.61 5.19
C GLN A 111 4.74 -13.07 4.85
N LYS A 112 5.61 -13.71 5.64
CA LYS A 112 5.95 -15.14 5.47
C LYS A 112 4.86 -16.07 5.97
N LYS A 113 4.04 -15.63 6.92
CA LYS A 113 2.86 -16.38 7.38
C LYS A 113 1.78 -16.24 6.30
N GLU A 114 1.54 -17.30 5.54
CA GLU A 114 0.57 -17.31 4.42
C GLU A 114 -0.89 -17.00 4.84
N GLU A 115 -1.18 -16.98 6.15
CA GLU A 115 -2.49 -16.75 6.72
C GLU A 115 -2.64 -15.32 7.28
N ASN A 116 -3.78 -14.68 6.95
CA ASN A 116 -4.19 -13.35 7.46
C ASN A 116 -3.12 -12.26 7.32
N VAL A 117 -2.42 -12.24 6.18
CA VAL A 117 -1.27 -11.36 5.90
C VAL A 117 -1.62 -9.87 6.04
N LEU A 118 -2.71 -9.42 5.44
CA LEU A 118 -3.16 -8.03 5.49
C LEU A 118 -3.53 -7.63 6.92
N SER A 119 -4.30 -8.45 7.63
CA SER A 119 -4.70 -8.19 9.01
C SER A 119 -3.48 -8.06 9.94
N ASN A 120 -2.49 -8.94 9.77
CA ASN A 120 -1.23 -8.91 10.52
C ASN A 120 -0.38 -7.67 10.19
N ILE A 121 -0.23 -7.34 8.91
CA ILE A 121 0.53 -6.15 8.48
C ILE A 121 -0.14 -4.87 8.99
N LEU A 122 -1.46 -4.77 8.89
CA LEU A 122 -2.21 -3.62 9.39
C LEU A 122 -2.08 -3.47 10.91
N ALA A 123 -2.04 -4.57 11.66
CA ALA A 123 -1.82 -4.53 13.10
C ALA A 123 -0.45 -3.92 13.50
N ILE A 124 0.56 -4.10 12.67
CA ILE A 124 1.92 -3.61 12.90
C ILE A 124 2.05 -2.14 12.47
N VAL A 125 1.49 -1.82 11.30
CA VAL A 125 1.70 -0.53 10.64
C VAL A 125 0.64 0.50 11.02
N CYS A 126 -0.63 0.11 11.18
CA CYS A 126 -1.71 1.02 11.58
C CYS A 126 -1.81 1.07 13.11
N ARG A 127 -1.46 2.22 13.69
CA ARG A 127 -1.42 2.40 15.16
C ARG A 127 -2.29 3.58 15.57
N PRO A 128 -2.87 3.55 16.78
CA PRO A 128 -3.49 4.73 17.38
C PRO A 128 -2.55 5.94 17.34
N VAL A 129 -3.11 7.13 17.12
CA VAL A 129 -2.34 8.37 17.08
C VAL A 129 -1.53 8.55 18.36
N GLY A 130 -0.20 8.61 18.25
CA GLY A 130 0.71 8.82 19.37
C GLY A 130 1.14 7.55 20.11
N GLU A 131 0.75 6.35 19.66
CA GLU A 131 1.23 5.08 20.22
C GLU A 131 2.56 4.67 19.56
N GLU A 132 3.59 4.42 20.39
CA GLU A 132 4.82 3.79 19.93
C GLU A 132 4.61 2.30 19.63
N TYR A 133 5.47 1.74 18.79
CA TYR A 133 5.34 0.33 18.41
C TYR A 133 5.56 -0.61 19.61
N ASN A 134 4.62 -1.53 19.83
CA ASN A 134 4.69 -2.59 20.83
C ASN A 134 4.17 -3.92 20.25
N TYR A 135 5.07 -4.90 20.12
CA TYR A 135 4.78 -6.21 19.56
C TYR A 135 3.67 -6.98 20.31
N LYS A 136 3.50 -6.73 21.61
CA LYS A 136 2.48 -7.41 22.44
C LYS A 136 1.05 -7.11 21.99
N ASN A 137 0.84 -5.97 21.32
CA ASN A 137 -0.48 -5.54 20.87
C ASN A 137 -0.85 -6.14 19.50
N ASN A 138 0.12 -6.74 18.79
CA ASN A 138 -0.05 -7.15 17.39
C ASN A 138 -1.11 -8.24 17.23
N GLU A 139 -1.14 -9.25 18.10
CA GLU A 139 -2.10 -10.36 18.01
C GLU A 139 -3.55 -9.88 18.22
N ALA A 140 -3.78 -9.11 19.29
CA ALA A 140 -5.10 -8.56 19.57
C ALA A 140 -5.57 -7.59 18.46
N ARG A 141 -4.65 -6.78 17.94
CA ARG A 141 -4.95 -5.81 16.87
C ARG A 141 -5.16 -6.51 15.51
N ALA A 142 -4.47 -7.61 15.24
CA ALA A 142 -4.70 -8.41 14.04
C ALA A 142 -6.10 -9.04 14.06
N ALA A 143 -6.50 -9.62 15.19
CA ALA A 143 -7.86 -10.15 15.36
C ALA A 143 -8.93 -9.06 15.18
N MET A 144 -8.68 -7.86 15.72
CA MET A 144 -9.54 -6.69 15.53
C MET A 144 -9.65 -6.31 14.05
N PHE A 145 -8.53 -6.16 13.32
CA PHE A 145 -8.57 -5.83 11.90
C PHE A 145 -9.23 -6.92 11.05
N ALA A 146 -9.00 -8.20 11.38
CA ALA A 146 -9.62 -9.33 10.69
C ALA A 146 -11.16 -9.34 10.83
N ALA A 147 -11.68 -8.86 11.97
CA ALA A 147 -13.11 -8.74 12.23
C ALA A 147 -13.77 -7.53 11.56
N LEU A 148 -12.99 -6.54 11.09
CA LEU A 148 -13.54 -5.34 10.48
C LEU A 148 -14.13 -5.61 9.09
N PRO A 149 -15.19 -4.91 8.70
CA PRO A 149 -15.67 -4.94 7.33
C PRO A 149 -14.61 -4.32 6.40
N VAL A 150 -14.44 -4.91 5.22
CA VAL A 150 -13.42 -4.49 4.24
C VAL A 150 -13.61 -3.03 3.85
N SER A 151 -14.85 -2.56 3.75
CA SER A 151 -15.21 -1.16 3.46
C SER A 151 -14.45 -0.12 4.31
N LYS A 152 -14.20 -0.43 5.59
CA LYS A 152 -13.49 0.45 6.53
C LYS A 152 -11.99 0.51 6.27
N VAL A 153 -11.45 -0.56 5.69
CA VAL A 153 -10.00 -0.75 5.49
C VAL A 153 -9.59 -0.43 4.05
N LEU A 154 -10.52 -0.40 3.10
CA LEU A 154 -10.28 -0.12 1.67
C LEU A 154 -9.46 1.16 1.43
N GLY A 155 -9.69 2.21 2.22
CA GLY A 155 -8.94 3.47 2.10
C GLY A 155 -7.46 3.31 2.42
N VAL A 156 -7.11 2.51 3.43
CA VAL A 156 -5.71 2.21 3.77
C VAL A 156 -5.08 1.24 2.77
N LEU A 157 -5.83 0.27 2.27
CA LEU A 157 -5.35 -0.59 1.19
C LEU A 157 -5.07 0.23 -0.08
N ALA A 158 -5.97 1.14 -0.45
CA ALA A 158 -5.77 2.10 -1.53
C ALA A 158 -4.53 2.97 -1.28
N PHE A 159 -4.30 3.40 -0.04
CA PHE A 159 -3.12 4.17 0.33
C PHE A 159 -1.82 3.41 0.04
N PHE A 160 -1.71 2.13 0.43
CA PHE A 160 -0.52 1.33 0.13
C PHE A 160 -0.32 1.08 -1.36
N LEU A 161 -1.40 0.80 -2.09
CA LEU A 161 -1.34 0.64 -3.55
C LEU A 161 -0.89 1.93 -4.24
N HIS A 162 -1.46 3.07 -3.84
CA HIS A 162 -1.03 4.37 -4.32
C HIS A 162 0.44 4.64 -3.99
N TYR A 163 0.85 4.39 -2.75
CA TYR A 163 2.24 4.55 -2.32
C TYR A 163 3.21 3.71 -3.17
N LYS A 164 2.87 2.44 -3.44
CA LYS A 164 3.64 1.58 -4.34
C LYS A 164 3.77 2.17 -5.73
N THR A 165 2.68 2.62 -6.35
CA THR A 165 2.75 3.20 -7.70
C THR A 165 3.65 4.44 -7.76
N VAL A 166 3.57 5.32 -6.75
CA VAL A 166 4.42 6.50 -6.65
C VAL A 166 5.89 6.10 -6.45
N LEU A 167 6.16 5.10 -5.61
CA LEU A 167 7.51 4.58 -5.38
C LEU A 167 8.12 3.98 -6.65
N ASP A 168 7.35 3.18 -7.39
CA ASP A 168 7.78 2.54 -8.63
C ASP A 168 8.13 3.60 -9.69
N GLN A 169 7.30 4.64 -9.84
CA GLN A 169 7.55 5.77 -10.75
C GLN A 169 8.84 6.51 -10.39
N ARG A 170 9.04 6.82 -9.11
CA ARG A 170 10.25 7.51 -8.64
C ARG A 170 11.49 6.65 -8.85
N THR A 171 11.42 5.37 -8.50
CA THR A 171 12.51 4.40 -8.69
C THR A 171 12.89 4.31 -10.17
N ALA A 172 11.91 4.22 -11.07
CA ALA A 172 12.16 4.23 -12.51
C ALA A 172 12.81 5.53 -13.01
N ALA A 173 12.45 6.69 -12.45
CA ALA A 173 13.09 7.96 -12.79
C ALA A 173 14.56 7.99 -12.31
N TYR A 174 14.81 7.56 -11.07
CA TYR A 174 16.17 7.51 -10.52
C TYR A 174 17.08 6.52 -11.26
N THR A 175 16.59 5.33 -11.62
CA THR A 175 17.38 4.35 -12.38
C THR A 175 17.73 4.88 -13.78
N LYS A 176 16.79 5.55 -14.46
CA LYS A 176 17.06 6.25 -15.73
C LYS A 176 18.13 7.34 -15.57
N LEU A 177 18.03 8.17 -14.52
CA LEU A 177 19.03 9.21 -14.24
C LEU A 177 20.42 8.60 -13.94
N ALA A 178 20.48 7.54 -13.14
CA ALA A 178 21.74 6.85 -12.83
C ALA A 178 22.38 6.26 -14.10
N ALA A 179 21.58 5.67 -14.99
CA ALA A 179 22.06 5.17 -16.28
C ALA A 179 22.61 6.30 -17.17
N LEU A 180 21.90 7.43 -17.27
CA LEU A 180 22.37 8.60 -18.03
C LEU A 180 23.67 9.18 -17.46
N VAL A 181 23.81 9.24 -16.13
CA VAL A 181 25.07 9.66 -15.48
C VAL A 181 26.20 8.68 -15.78
N GLY A 182 25.91 7.38 -15.83
CA GLY A 182 26.89 6.35 -16.22
C GLY A 182 27.32 6.44 -17.69
N GLN A 183 26.43 6.91 -18.59
CA GLN A 183 26.70 7.14 -20.00
C GLN A 183 27.36 8.49 -20.31
N LEU A 184 27.35 9.43 -19.37
CA LEU A 184 28.09 10.68 -19.54
C LEU A 184 29.57 10.35 -19.79
N PRO A 185 30.19 10.91 -20.85
CA PRO A 185 31.54 10.57 -21.21
C PRO A 185 32.48 10.74 -20.00
N GLN A 186 33.27 9.69 -19.70
CA GLN A 186 34.40 9.83 -18.78
C GLN A 186 35.36 10.95 -19.22
N ASN A 187 35.22 11.46 -20.44
CA ASN A 187 35.95 12.59 -21.02
C ASN A 187 35.77 13.94 -20.28
N ILE A 188 34.89 14.03 -19.27
CA ILE A 188 34.90 15.15 -18.32
C ILE A 188 36.01 14.99 -17.27
N LYS A 189 36.45 13.77 -16.94
CA LYS A 189 37.57 13.51 -16.02
C LYS A 189 38.94 14.02 -16.54
N PRO A 190 39.35 13.84 -17.81
CA PRO A 190 40.62 14.36 -18.31
C PRO A 190 40.64 15.89 -18.50
N LEU A 191 39.50 16.60 -18.45
CA LEU A 191 39.50 18.07 -18.39
C LEU A 191 40.10 18.61 -17.08
N LEU A 192 40.27 17.76 -16.05
CA LEU A 192 40.97 18.08 -14.80
C LEU A 192 42.44 17.60 -14.76
N SER A 193 42.87 16.74 -15.69
CA SER A 193 44.26 16.26 -15.71
C SER A 193 45.18 17.27 -16.40
N ARG A 194 45.99 17.92 -15.57
CA ARG A 194 47.07 18.88 -15.86
C ARG A 194 47.75 18.72 -17.23
N GLY A 195 47.46 19.65 -18.13
CA GLY A 195 48.35 20.09 -19.21
C GLY A 195 48.54 21.61 -19.11
N GLY A 196 49.77 22.07 -18.86
CA GLY A 196 50.09 23.41 -18.33
C GLY A 196 49.78 24.65 -19.20
N GLY A 197 49.09 24.52 -20.34
CA GLY A 197 48.96 25.61 -21.33
C GLY A 197 47.60 26.32 -21.41
N ILE A 198 46.56 25.87 -20.72
CA ILE A 198 45.17 26.27 -21.03
C ILE A 198 44.43 26.76 -19.77
N LYS A 199 44.87 27.84 -19.12
CA LYS A 199 44.28 28.26 -17.83
C LYS A 199 42.95 29.02 -17.93
N LEU A 200 42.65 29.67 -19.06
CA LEU A 200 41.46 30.54 -19.21
C LEU A 200 40.25 29.86 -19.87
N SER A 201 40.44 28.96 -20.84
CA SER A 201 39.31 28.29 -21.51
C SER A 201 38.72 27.12 -20.71
N LEU A 202 39.32 26.78 -19.55
CA LEU A 202 38.85 25.76 -18.62
C LEU A 202 37.86 26.26 -17.56
N ILE A 203 37.81 27.58 -17.32
CA ILE A 203 36.94 28.21 -16.32
C ILE A 203 35.47 28.16 -16.75
N TRP A 204 35.19 28.42 -18.04
CA TRP A 204 33.83 28.42 -18.56
C TRP A 204 33.16 27.03 -18.58
N PRO A 205 33.84 25.95 -19.00
CA PRO A 205 33.32 24.59 -18.88
C PRO A 205 33.07 24.16 -17.43
N THR A 206 33.96 24.52 -16.49
CA THR A 206 33.79 24.20 -15.07
C THR A 206 32.66 25.00 -14.44
N LEU A 207 32.51 26.30 -14.74
CA LEU A 207 31.36 27.09 -14.33
C LEU A 207 30.07 26.53 -14.92
N LYS A 208 30.03 26.19 -16.21
CA LYS A 208 28.86 25.55 -16.84
C LYS A 208 28.49 24.24 -16.15
N TYR A 209 29.47 23.40 -15.83
CA TYR A 209 29.25 22.15 -15.11
C TYR A 209 28.73 22.39 -13.69
N TYR A 210 29.32 23.32 -12.93
CA TYR A 210 28.85 23.69 -11.59
C TYR A 210 27.43 24.27 -11.62
N VAL A 211 27.15 25.16 -12.56
CA VAL A 211 25.80 25.73 -12.77
C VAL A 211 24.82 24.61 -13.13
N LEU A 212 25.18 23.68 -14.02
CA LEU A 212 24.34 22.54 -14.39
C LEU A 212 24.06 21.64 -13.18
N ILE A 213 25.07 21.35 -12.36
CA ILE A 213 24.92 20.56 -11.13
C ILE A 213 24.05 21.28 -10.11
N ILE A 214 24.25 22.58 -9.90
CA ILE A 214 23.44 23.38 -8.96
C ILE A 214 21.99 23.41 -9.45
N LEU A 215 21.77 23.57 -10.75
CA LEU A 215 20.43 23.62 -11.36
C LEU A 215 19.76 22.25 -11.33
N LEU A 216 20.50 21.15 -11.57
CA LEU A 216 20.03 19.78 -11.38
C LEU A 216 19.68 19.51 -9.91
N ARG A 217 20.54 19.90 -8.96
CA ARG A 217 20.25 19.79 -7.52
C ARG A 217 19.03 20.61 -7.12
N TYR A 218 18.82 21.77 -7.72
CA TYR A 218 17.65 22.62 -7.50
C TYR A 218 16.37 22.01 -8.10
N GLN A 219 16.45 21.46 -9.30
CA GLN A 219 15.34 20.72 -9.94
C GLN A 219 15.01 19.46 -9.14
N LEU A 220 16.01 18.71 -8.69
CA LEU A 220 15.85 17.54 -7.82
C LEU A 220 15.30 17.92 -6.44
N ARG A 221 15.63 19.11 -5.93
CA ARG A 221 15.01 19.66 -4.71
C ARG A 221 13.50 19.83 -4.79
N LYS A 222 12.92 19.97 -6.00
CA LYS A 222 11.46 20.00 -6.22
C LYS A 222 10.82 18.61 -6.08
N PHE A 223 11.60 17.54 -6.24
CA PHE A 223 11.18 16.15 -6.02
C PHE A 223 11.52 15.61 -4.63
N LEU A 224 12.33 16.37 -3.87
CA LEU A 224 12.70 16.12 -2.47
C LEU A 224 11.74 16.64 -1.39
N PRO A 225 10.73 17.52 -1.60
CA PRO A 225 9.79 17.81 -0.54
C PRO A 225 8.91 16.57 -0.42
N SER A 226 9.19 15.82 0.65
CA SER A 226 8.18 15.13 1.42
C SER A 226 6.91 15.98 1.51
N TYR A 227 5.78 15.28 1.55
CA TYR A 227 4.45 15.82 1.74
C TYR A 227 4.46 17.10 2.57
N SER A 228 3.87 18.17 2.02
CA SER A 228 3.53 19.34 2.80
C SER A 228 2.54 18.93 3.88
N THR A 229 3.01 18.72 5.09
CA THR A 229 2.16 18.64 6.27
C THR A 229 2.11 20.00 6.94
N VAL A 230 0.93 20.34 7.44
CA VAL A 230 0.70 21.50 8.30
C VAL A 230 1.65 21.39 9.48
N LYS A 231 2.53 22.38 9.63
CA LYS A 231 3.52 22.45 10.72
C LYS A 231 2.83 22.35 12.08
N THR A 232 2.92 21.20 12.74
CA THR A 232 2.75 21.11 14.19
C THR A 232 3.95 21.78 14.83
N LYS A 233 3.77 23.02 15.33
CA LYS A 233 4.76 23.71 16.15
C LYS A 233 4.90 22.96 17.49
N THR A 234 5.86 22.06 17.58
CA THR A 234 6.32 21.54 18.88
C THR A 234 7.18 22.62 19.54
N ARG A 235 6.61 23.29 20.55
CA ARG A 235 7.29 24.29 21.38
C ARG A 235 8.29 23.55 22.28
N GLN A 236 9.57 23.51 21.91
CA GLN A 236 10.64 23.01 22.78
C GLN A 236 10.70 23.85 24.07
N LYS A 237 10.54 23.19 25.22
CA LYS A 237 10.89 23.76 26.53
C LYS A 237 12.42 23.69 26.67
N THR A 238 13.04 24.83 26.92
CA THR A 238 14.46 24.93 27.30
C THR A 238 14.69 24.25 28.65
N PRO A 239 15.79 23.49 28.83
CA PRO A 239 16.18 22.97 30.13
C PRO A 239 16.82 24.09 30.96
N SER A 240 16.33 24.27 32.19
CA SER A 240 16.96 25.10 33.22
C SER A 240 18.23 24.42 33.70
N VAL A 241 19.36 25.09 33.54
CA VAL A 241 20.64 24.71 34.17
C VAL A 241 20.55 25.08 35.65
N SER A 242 20.72 24.08 36.51
CA SER A 242 20.99 24.21 37.95
C SER A 242 22.48 24.19 38.20
#